data_AF-A0A6S6U8P2-F1
#
_entry.id   AF-A0A6S6U8P2-F1
#
_cell.length_a   1.000
_cell.length_b   1.000
_cell.length_c   1.000
_cell.angle_alpha   90.00
_cell.angle_beta   90.00
_cell.angle_gamma   90.00
#
_symmetry.space_group_name_H-M   'P 1'
#
loop_
_entity.id
_entity.type
_entity.pdbx_description
1 polymer ?
#
loop_
_entity_poly.entity_id
_entity_poly.type
_entity_poly.pdbx_seq_one_letter_code
_entity_poly.pdbx_strand_id
1 'polypeptide(L)'
;MLQLFRDNQIFTIVFVLLYFLLFGANIWFYPNDLSSFEELPSTLGAWTMHWISHPINNKIMFSILLLAQAFTANAIVNNFKLTKHYSYITAVLFILLHFSYSSIDSCSPPMLANTFLLWSLYSMCSSYEKRVSLGTIFNIGFSAAVATLFYNGFSCYFFWIIIGLFIVRSFDFQEFILLLAGFFIPFFLLGTYHFLNNNLDQWLDQELLFHYATMIVHYDTNAVLYILLGIFILPLLLAIGNLQGLYFKTTAREKKYINVVLLMPFTALLSFLFQADLYAYHFVIFIIPLSILLSITLQSYKSLAASEAIHFLLFMLCIGIQYQNFFFQ
;
A
#
# COMPACT_ATOMS: atom_id res chain seq x y z
N MET A 1 12.86 -10.95 18.39
CA MET A 1 11.63 -10.14 18.38
C MET A 1 10.64 -10.69 17.36
N LEU A 2 11.07 -10.91 16.12
CA LEU A 2 10.26 -11.46 15.04
C LEU A 2 9.72 -12.87 15.32
N GLN A 3 10.42 -13.68 16.13
CA GLN A 3 9.96 -15.00 16.59
C GLN A 3 8.60 -14.97 17.29
N LEU A 4 8.30 -13.93 18.08
CA LEU A 4 7.02 -13.78 18.79
C LEU A 4 5.82 -13.74 17.82
N PHE A 5 6.06 -13.31 16.59
CA PHE A 5 5.03 -13.15 15.56
C PHE A 5 4.93 -14.33 14.60
N ARG A 6 5.80 -15.35 14.75
CA ARG A 6 5.74 -16.59 13.96
C ARG A 6 4.66 -17.55 14.46
N ASP A 7 4.17 -17.36 15.68
CA ASP A 7 3.14 -18.21 16.26
C ASP A 7 1.73 -17.76 15.86
N ASN A 8 0.90 -18.73 15.44
CA ASN A 8 -0.49 -18.54 15.01
C ASN A 8 -1.47 -18.43 16.20
N GLN A 9 -1.01 -17.96 17.35
CA GLN A 9 -1.87 -17.81 18.53
C GLN A 9 -2.62 -16.48 18.47
N ILE A 10 -3.86 -16.47 18.96
CA ILE A 10 -4.66 -15.23 19.10
C ILE A 10 -3.91 -14.20 19.96
N PHE A 11 -3.10 -14.67 20.92
CA PHE A 11 -2.26 -13.82 21.76
C PHE A 11 -1.24 -13.00 20.97
N THR A 12 -0.79 -13.48 19.80
CA THR A 12 0.12 -12.74 18.91
C THR A 12 -0.48 -11.43 18.42
N ILE A 13 -1.81 -11.33 18.30
CA ILE A 13 -2.51 -10.08 17.94
C ILE A 13 -2.25 -8.99 18.98
N VAL A 14 -2.20 -9.34 20.27
CA VAL A 14 -1.91 -8.39 21.36
C VAL A 14 -0.51 -7.80 21.18
N PHE A 15 0.47 -8.62 20.81
CA PHE A 15 1.82 -8.13 20.53
C PHE A 15 1.87 -7.21 19.31
N VAL A 16 1.06 -7.45 18.27
CA VAL A 16 0.98 -6.55 17.11
C VAL A 16 0.42 -5.18 17.53
N LEU A 17 -0.61 -5.17 18.38
CA LEU A 17 -1.17 -3.93 18.93
C LEU A 17 -0.16 -3.19 19.82
N LEU A 18 0.59 -3.91 20.67
CA LEU A 18 1.66 -3.31 21.46
C LEU A 18 2.78 -2.74 20.58
N TYR A 19 3.12 -3.43 19.49
CA TYR A 19 4.09 -2.94 18.50
C TYR A 19 3.60 -1.65 17.85
N PHE A 20 2.33 -1.59 17.44
CA PHE A 20 1.72 -0.35 16.94
C PHE A 20 1.77 0.77 17.99
N LEU A 21 1.41 0.50 19.25
CA LEU A 21 1.42 1.52 20.31
C LEU A 21 2.83 2.09 20.54
N LEU A 22 3.87 1.27 20.44
CA LEU A 22 5.26 1.71 20.62
C LEU A 22 5.67 2.76 19.58
N PHE A 23 5.27 2.59 18.32
CA PHE A 23 5.57 3.57 17.28
C PHE A 23 4.54 4.70 17.23
N GLY A 24 3.26 4.35 17.31
CA GLY A 24 2.12 5.25 17.23
C GLY A 24 2.00 6.21 18.41
N ALA A 25 2.66 5.95 19.55
CA ALA A 25 2.76 6.91 20.65
C ALA A 25 3.28 8.28 20.17
N ASN A 26 4.28 8.30 19.28
CA ASN A 26 4.86 9.52 18.74
C ASN A 26 3.82 10.46 18.12
N ILE A 27 2.90 9.89 17.33
CA ILE A 27 1.81 10.61 16.67
C ILE A 27 0.98 11.42 17.67
N TRP A 28 0.80 10.92 18.90
CA TRP A 28 -0.01 11.59 19.91
C TRP A 28 0.76 12.68 20.66
N PHE A 29 2.07 12.52 20.82
CA PHE A 29 2.92 13.47 21.56
C PHE A 29 3.40 14.65 20.72
N TYR A 30 3.60 14.46 19.41
CA TYR A 30 4.04 15.52 18.51
C TYR A 30 2.87 16.06 17.66
N PRO A 31 2.78 17.38 17.48
CA PRO A 31 1.85 17.95 16.51
C PRO A 31 2.32 17.55 15.10
N ASN A 32 1.45 16.87 14.35
CA ASN A 32 1.65 16.69 12.92
C ASN A 32 1.13 17.96 12.25
N ASP A 33 1.98 18.64 11.49
CA ASP A 33 1.57 19.76 10.65
C ASP A 33 0.73 19.20 9.48
N LEU A 34 -0.56 19.05 9.73
CA LEU A 34 -1.56 18.59 8.77
C LEU A 34 -1.93 19.65 7.73
N SER A 35 -1.35 20.85 7.85
CA SER A 35 -1.74 22.06 7.13
C SER A 35 -1.40 22.06 5.65
N SER A 36 -0.68 21.06 5.14
CA SER A 36 -0.34 21.02 3.72
C SER A 36 -0.22 19.59 3.19
N PHE A 37 -1.37 18.94 2.95
CA PHE A 37 -1.42 17.97 1.86
C PHE A 37 -1.30 18.79 0.56
N GLU A 38 -0.06 19.13 0.19
CA GLU A 38 0.27 19.98 -0.96
C GLU A 38 0.04 19.26 -2.30
N GLU A 39 -0.16 17.94 -2.25
CA GLU A 39 -0.67 17.15 -3.36
C GLU A 39 -2.13 17.54 -3.62
N LEU A 40 -2.49 17.86 -4.86
CA LEU A 40 -3.91 17.87 -5.25
C LEU A 40 -4.44 16.44 -5.13
N PRO A 41 -5.25 16.12 -4.11
CA PRO A 41 -5.89 14.82 -4.09
C PRO A 41 -6.88 14.76 -5.25
N SER A 42 -7.06 13.56 -5.81
CA SER A 42 -8.16 13.32 -6.74
C SER A 42 -9.49 13.56 -6.03
N THR A 43 -10.60 13.68 -6.77
CA THR A 43 -11.90 14.14 -6.26
C THR A 43 -12.34 13.54 -4.92
N LEU A 44 -12.27 12.22 -4.73
CA LEU A 44 -12.67 11.59 -3.47
C LEU A 44 -11.70 11.90 -2.34
N GLY A 45 -10.40 12.00 -2.64
CA GLY A 45 -9.40 12.43 -1.69
C GLY A 45 -9.69 13.86 -1.20
N ALA A 46 -9.98 14.79 -2.11
CA ALA A 46 -10.31 16.17 -1.75
C ALA A 46 -11.54 16.26 -0.82
N TRP A 47 -12.60 15.51 -1.17
CA TRP A 47 -13.82 15.50 -0.38
C TRP A 47 -13.62 14.88 1.00
N THR A 48 -12.87 13.78 1.09
CA THR A 48 -12.61 13.11 2.38
C THR A 48 -11.69 13.92 3.28
N MET A 49 -10.71 14.62 2.71
CA MET A 49 -9.81 15.48 3.48
C MET A 49 -10.54 16.64 4.18
N HIS A 50 -11.65 17.13 3.63
CA HIS A 50 -12.47 18.13 4.32
C HIS A 50 -12.90 17.67 5.72
N TRP A 51 -13.29 16.40 5.86
CA TRP A 51 -13.75 15.81 7.12
C TRP A 51 -12.61 15.34 8.04
N ILE A 52 -11.48 14.95 7.45
CA ILE A 52 -10.35 14.31 8.14
C ILE A 52 -9.23 15.33 8.47
N SER A 53 -9.36 16.58 8.02
CA SER A 53 -8.40 17.66 8.28
C SER A 53 -8.20 17.99 9.77
N HIS A 54 -9.22 17.75 10.61
CA HIS A 54 -9.11 18.03 12.04
C HIS A 54 -8.08 17.09 12.71
N PRO A 55 -7.09 17.59 13.47
CA PRO A 55 -5.96 16.78 13.92
C PRO A 55 -6.31 15.51 14.68
N ILE A 56 -7.28 15.60 15.58
CA ILE A 56 -7.71 14.43 16.37
C ILE A 56 -8.41 13.40 15.48
N ASN A 57 -9.23 13.83 14.53
CA ASN A 57 -9.94 12.93 13.61
C ASN A 57 -8.95 12.23 12.70
N ASN A 58 -7.94 12.96 12.19
CA ASN A 58 -6.87 12.40 11.39
C ASN A 58 -6.12 11.30 12.13
N LYS A 59 -5.66 11.57 13.37
CA LYS A 59 -4.89 10.62 14.18
C LYS A 59 -5.70 9.35 14.51
N ILE A 60 -6.98 9.50 14.84
CA ILE A 60 -7.88 8.36 15.10
C ILE A 60 -8.09 7.55 13.82
N MET A 61 -8.42 8.20 12.70
CA MET A 61 -8.67 7.54 11.42
C MET A 61 -7.42 6.82 10.91
N PHE A 62 -6.26 7.47 11.00
CA PHE A 62 -4.96 6.88 10.68
C PHE A 62 -4.73 5.60 11.49
N SER A 63 -4.88 5.66 12.81
CA SER A 63 -4.64 4.52 13.70
C SER A 63 -5.53 3.33 13.36
N ILE A 64 -6.83 3.59 13.12
CA ILE A 64 -7.81 2.56 12.77
C ILE A 64 -7.49 1.95 11.39
N LEU A 65 -7.26 2.81 10.38
CA LEU A 65 -6.98 2.36 9.02
C LEU A 65 -5.66 1.60 8.94
N LEU A 66 -4.60 2.07 9.61
CA LEU A 66 -3.29 1.41 9.62
C LEU A 66 -3.42 -0.02 10.15
N LEU A 67 -4.08 -0.20 11.30
CA LEU A 67 -4.30 -1.52 11.88
C LEU A 67 -5.16 -2.39 10.97
N ALA A 68 -6.25 -1.85 10.42
CA ALA A 68 -7.10 -2.59 9.48
C ALA A 68 -6.32 -3.04 8.23
N GLN A 69 -5.49 -2.17 7.66
CA GLN A 69 -4.65 -2.47 6.49
C GLN A 69 -3.56 -3.49 6.83
N ALA A 70 -2.89 -3.37 7.98
CA ALA A 70 -1.88 -4.32 8.42
C ALA A 70 -2.47 -5.73 8.61
N PHE A 71 -3.64 -5.85 9.25
CA PHE A 71 -4.30 -7.14 9.43
C PHE A 71 -4.86 -7.71 8.12
N THR A 72 -5.39 -6.88 7.23
CA THR A 72 -5.88 -7.35 5.91
C THR A 72 -4.72 -7.79 5.01
N ALA A 73 -3.60 -7.06 4.97
CA ALA A 73 -2.39 -7.50 4.27
C ALA A 73 -1.88 -8.84 4.81
N ASN A 74 -1.86 -9.01 6.14
CA ASN A 74 -1.49 -10.27 6.77
C ASN A 74 -2.47 -11.41 6.46
N ALA A 75 -3.77 -11.12 6.43
CA ALA A 75 -4.80 -12.07 6.04
C ALA A 75 -4.65 -12.50 4.59
N ILE A 76 -4.28 -11.61 3.65
CA ILE A 76 -3.97 -11.97 2.26
C ILE A 76 -2.82 -12.99 2.22
N VAL A 77 -1.70 -12.70 2.91
CA VAL A 77 -0.53 -13.59 2.94
C VAL A 77 -0.89 -14.98 3.47
N ASN A 78 -1.65 -15.03 4.56
CA ASN A 78 -2.02 -16.28 5.23
C ASN A 78 -3.10 -17.07 4.45
N ASN A 79 -4.18 -16.42 4.01
CA ASN A 79 -5.30 -17.09 3.33
C ASN A 79 -4.90 -17.66 1.97
N PHE A 80 -4.02 -16.96 1.24
CA PHE A 80 -3.53 -17.39 -0.07
C PHE A 80 -2.19 -18.14 -0.01
N LYS A 81 -1.70 -18.43 1.21
CA LYS A 81 -0.48 -19.22 1.47
C LYS A 81 0.74 -18.70 0.71
N LEU A 82 0.93 -17.38 0.69
CA LEU A 82 2.14 -16.77 0.12
C LEU A 82 3.38 -17.15 0.96
N THR A 83 3.17 -17.53 2.22
CA THR A 83 4.17 -18.10 3.11
C THR A 83 3.76 -19.49 3.59
N LYS A 84 4.74 -20.30 3.99
CA LYS A 84 4.51 -21.70 4.42
C LYS A 84 3.81 -21.82 5.76
N HIS A 85 4.06 -20.86 6.63
CA HIS A 85 3.57 -20.85 8.00
C HIS A 85 2.68 -19.64 8.18
N TYR A 86 1.56 -19.86 8.85
CA TYR A 86 0.71 -18.77 9.35
C TYR A 86 1.53 -17.95 10.33
N SER A 87 1.58 -16.64 10.11
CA SER A 87 2.28 -15.71 10.99
C SER A 87 1.64 -14.33 10.94
N TYR A 88 2.06 -13.45 11.85
CA TYR A 88 1.69 -12.04 11.90
C TYR A 88 2.82 -11.11 11.45
N ILE A 89 3.86 -11.67 10.83
CA ILE A 89 5.05 -10.92 10.40
C ILE A 89 4.68 -9.84 9.37
N THR A 90 3.75 -10.12 8.45
CA THR A 90 3.33 -9.13 7.45
C THR A 90 2.69 -7.92 8.11
N ALA A 91 1.85 -8.11 9.13
CA ALA A 91 1.23 -6.99 9.86
C ALA A 91 2.28 -6.11 10.56
N VAL A 92 3.27 -6.74 11.22
CA VAL A 92 4.35 -6.02 11.91
C VAL A 92 5.20 -5.22 10.93
N LEU A 93 5.58 -5.83 9.80
CA LEU A 93 6.37 -5.15 8.77
C LEU A 93 5.59 -4.04 8.07
N PHE A 94 4.27 -4.21 7.90
CA PHE A 94 3.39 -3.17 7.37
C PHE A 94 3.40 -1.94 8.29
N ILE A 95 3.20 -2.15 9.59
CA ILE A 95 3.27 -1.09 10.61
C ILE A 95 4.65 -0.43 10.59
N LEU A 96 5.72 -1.23 10.62
CA LEU A 96 7.09 -0.74 10.64
C LEU A 96 7.42 0.14 9.44
N LEU A 97 7.03 -0.26 8.23
CA LEU A 97 7.27 0.52 7.02
C LEU A 97 6.47 1.82 6.99
N HIS A 98 5.26 1.85 7.57
CA HIS A 98 4.51 3.08 7.70
C HIS A 98 5.21 4.10 8.60
N PHE A 99 5.86 3.64 9.68
CA PHE A 99 6.65 4.49 10.57
C PHE A 99 8.08 4.76 10.11
N SER A 100 8.40 4.50 8.84
CA SER A 100 9.73 4.73 8.27
C SER A 100 10.06 6.22 8.03
N TYR A 101 9.06 7.11 8.04
CA TYR A 101 9.23 8.54 7.81
C TYR A 101 8.12 9.33 8.51
N SER A 102 8.48 10.33 9.30
CA SER A 102 7.53 11.01 10.18
C SER A 102 6.42 11.75 9.43
N SER A 103 6.65 12.15 8.18
CA SER A 103 5.62 12.84 7.42
C SER A 103 4.50 11.92 6.96
N ILE A 104 4.68 10.60 6.89
CA ILE A 104 3.64 9.66 6.39
C ILE A 104 2.75 9.10 7.50
N ASP A 105 2.91 9.57 8.73
CA ASP A 105 2.15 9.16 9.92
C ASP A 105 0.84 9.94 10.10
N SER A 106 0.14 10.17 8.99
CA SER A 106 -1.16 10.84 8.96
C SER A 106 -2.10 10.15 7.98
N CYS A 107 -3.41 10.30 8.22
CA CYS A 107 -4.43 9.77 7.32
C CYS A 107 -4.42 10.61 6.04
N SER A 108 -3.69 10.13 5.04
CA SER A 108 -3.47 10.78 3.76
C SER A 108 -4.32 10.15 2.65
N PRO A 109 -4.59 10.86 1.54
CA PRO A 109 -5.29 10.29 0.38
C PRO A 109 -4.64 8.99 -0.18
N PRO A 110 -3.30 8.87 -0.31
CA PRO A 110 -2.65 7.62 -0.69
C PRO A 110 -2.93 6.46 0.27
N MET A 111 -3.05 6.74 1.57
CA MET A 111 -3.40 5.72 2.57
C MET A 111 -4.84 5.22 2.37
N LEU A 112 -5.78 6.12 2.07
CA LEU A 112 -7.16 5.73 1.73
C LEU A 112 -7.18 4.85 0.46
N ALA A 113 -6.45 5.27 -0.58
CA ALA A 113 -6.31 4.51 -1.84
C ALA A 113 -5.74 3.09 -1.61
N ASN A 114 -4.75 2.94 -0.73
CA ASN A 114 -4.18 1.65 -0.34
C ASN A 114 -5.24 0.67 0.20
N THR A 115 -6.28 1.15 0.88
CA THR A 115 -7.38 0.29 1.37
C THR A 115 -8.08 -0.42 0.21
N PHE A 116 -8.36 0.31 -0.86
CA PHE A 116 -9.02 -0.22 -2.05
C PHE A 116 -8.06 -1.07 -2.89
N LEU A 117 -6.76 -0.74 -2.90
CA LEU A 117 -5.75 -1.59 -3.52
C LEU A 117 -5.63 -2.96 -2.82
N LEU A 118 -5.65 -3.00 -1.48
CA LEU A 118 -5.70 -4.26 -0.71
C LEU A 118 -6.96 -5.06 -1.02
N TRP A 119 -8.11 -4.40 -1.14
CA TRP A 119 -9.36 -5.05 -1.52
C TRP A 119 -9.29 -5.64 -2.94
N SER A 120 -8.70 -4.91 -3.88
CA SER A 120 -8.46 -5.40 -5.25
C SER A 120 -7.54 -6.62 -5.27
N LEU A 121 -6.41 -6.56 -4.54
CA LEU A 121 -5.46 -7.67 -4.39
C LEU A 121 -6.13 -8.92 -3.80
N TYR A 122 -6.87 -8.77 -2.69
CA TYR A 122 -7.60 -9.88 -2.07
C TYR A 122 -8.61 -10.51 -3.06
N SER A 123 -9.41 -9.66 -3.73
CA SER A 123 -10.42 -10.11 -4.67
C SER A 123 -9.79 -10.85 -5.87
N MET A 124 -8.68 -10.34 -6.39
CA MET A 124 -7.91 -10.97 -7.46
C MET A 124 -7.34 -12.33 -7.03
N CYS A 125 -6.69 -12.44 -5.87
CA CYS A 125 -6.20 -13.73 -5.38
C CYS A 125 -7.36 -14.73 -5.17
N SER A 126 -8.50 -14.26 -4.67
CA SER A 126 -9.70 -15.11 -4.46
C SER A 126 -10.35 -15.60 -5.75
N SER A 127 -10.04 -14.97 -6.89
CA SER A 127 -10.62 -15.29 -8.20
C SER A 127 -10.03 -16.53 -8.86
N TYR A 128 -8.89 -17.07 -8.38
CA TYR A 128 -8.24 -18.22 -9.01
C TYR A 128 -9.08 -19.51 -8.96
N GLU A 129 -9.74 -19.80 -7.83
CA GLU A 129 -10.29 -21.13 -7.54
C GLU A 129 -11.79 -21.30 -7.81
N LYS A 130 -12.50 -20.23 -8.18
CA LYS A 130 -13.96 -20.25 -8.21
C LYS A 130 -14.51 -20.32 -9.63
N ARG A 131 -15.72 -20.88 -9.75
CA ARG A 131 -16.73 -20.34 -10.69
C ARG A 131 -17.02 -18.92 -10.22
N VAL A 132 -16.14 -18.00 -10.55
CA VAL A 132 -16.19 -16.63 -10.07
C VAL A 132 -17.48 -16.01 -10.58
N SER A 133 -18.23 -15.35 -9.69
CA SER A 133 -19.31 -14.48 -10.16
C SER A 133 -18.65 -13.32 -10.89
N LEU A 134 -19.16 -13.01 -12.08
CA LEU A 134 -18.78 -11.83 -12.85
C LEU A 134 -18.61 -10.58 -11.95
N GLY A 135 -19.48 -10.42 -10.93
CA GLY A 135 -19.37 -9.38 -9.91
C GLY A 135 -18.01 -9.24 -9.21
N THR A 136 -17.26 -10.32 -8.95
CA THR A 136 -15.92 -10.20 -8.35
C THR A 136 -14.93 -9.52 -9.30
N ILE A 137 -15.00 -9.83 -10.59
CA ILE A 137 -14.12 -9.19 -11.60
C ILE A 137 -14.45 -7.71 -11.74
N PHE A 138 -15.75 -7.39 -11.76
CA PHE A 138 -16.20 -6.00 -11.70
C PHE A 138 -15.63 -5.27 -10.46
N ASN A 139 -15.72 -5.89 -9.28
CA ASN A 139 -15.24 -5.30 -8.03
C ASN A 139 -13.72 -5.07 -8.01
N ILE A 140 -12.93 -5.92 -8.69
CA ILE A 140 -11.48 -5.70 -8.84
C ILE A 140 -11.21 -4.40 -9.59
N GLY A 141 -11.90 -4.16 -10.72
CA GLY A 141 -11.77 -2.92 -11.49
C GLY A 141 -12.32 -1.71 -10.75
N PHE A 142 -13.49 -1.87 -10.10
CA PHE A 142 -14.15 -0.82 -9.33
C PHE A 142 -13.29 -0.33 -8.16
N SER A 143 -12.74 -1.24 -7.36
CA SER A 143 -11.84 -0.88 -6.26
C SER A 143 -10.60 -0.12 -6.75
N ALA A 144 -10.05 -0.49 -7.89
CA ALA A 144 -8.92 0.21 -8.49
C ALA A 144 -9.25 1.64 -8.89
N ALA A 145 -10.40 1.84 -9.53
CA ALA A 145 -10.86 3.17 -9.90
C ALA A 145 -11.12 4.04 -8.69
N VAL A 146 -11.73 3.50 -7.63
CA VAL A 146 -11.89 4.22 -6.37
C VAL A 146 -10.53 4.58 -5.77
N ALA A 147 -9.54 3.68 -5.81
CA ALA A 147 -8.18 4.01 -5.37
C ALA A 147 -7.57 5.17 -6.17
N THR A 148 -7.72 5.16 -7.50
CA THR A 148 -7.28 6.27 -8.37
C THR A 148 -7.99 7.58 -8.00
N LEU A 149 -9.29 7.52 -7.71
CA LEU A 149 -10.11 8.68 -7.33
C LEU A 149 -9.77 9.24 -5.94
N PHE A 150 -9.09 8.46 -5.10
CA PHE A 150 -8.48 8.97 -3.85
C PHE A 150 -7.11 9.62 -4.13
N TYR A 151 -6.31 9.01 -4.99
CA TYR A 151 -4.98 9.48 -5.33
C TYR A 151 -4.56 9.06 -6.74
N ASN A 152 -4.31 10.05 -7.61
CA ASN A 152 -4.08 9.84 -9.04
C ASN A 152 -2.87 8.95 -9.37
N GLY A 153 -1.88 8.86 -8.47
CA GLY A 153 -0.76 7.92 -8.61
C GLY A 153 -1.21 6.45 -8.72
N PHE A 154 -2.38 6.09 -8.19
CA PHE A 154 -2.91 4.72 -8.30
C PHE A 154 -3.47 4.38 -9.68
N SER A 155 -3.55 5.33 -10.62
CA SER A 155 -3.95 5.04 -12.01
C SER A 155 -3.06 3.96 -12.64
N CYS A 156 -1.76 3.92 -12.31
CA CYS A 156 -0.82 2.89 -12.74
C CYS A 156 -1.21 1.47 -12.30
N TYR A 157 -1.91 1.33 -11.16
CA TYR A 157 -2.36 0.03 -10.68
C TYR A 157 -3.49 -0.56 -11.51
N PHE A 158 -4.12 0.22 -12.39
CA PHE A 158 -5.02 -0.34 -13.39
C PHE A 158 -4.30 -1.32 -14.34
N PHE A 159 -3.11 -0.95 -14.83
CA PHE A 159 -2.28 -1.83 -15.64
C PHE A 159 -1.82 -3.06 -14.86
N TRP A 160 -1.43 -2.86 -13.59
CA TRP A 160 -1.07 -3.96 -12.69
C TRP A 160 -2.22 -4.97 -12.55
N ILE A 161 -3.46 -4.51 -12.41
CA ILE A 161 -4.63 -5.38 -12.27
C ILE A 161 -4.89 -6.18 -13.54
N ILE A 162 -4.78 -5.56 -14.72
CA ILE A 162 -4.96 -6.27 -16.00
C ILE A 162 -3.93 -7.38 -16.12
N ILE A 163 -2.64 -7.06 -15.91
CA ILE A 163 -1.55 -8.02 -15.99
C ILE A 163 -1.69 -9.09 -14.90
N GLY A 164 -1.99 -8.68 -13.67
CA GLY A 164 -2.17 -9.55 -12.52
C GLY A 164 -3.31 -10.55 -12.74
N LEU A 165 -4.44 -10.10 -13.30
CA LEU A 165 -5.56 -10.97 -13.61
C LEU A 165 -5.18 -12.01 -14.67
N PHE A 166 -4.41 -11.64 -15.70
CA PHE A 166 -3.89 -12.59 -16.71
C PHE A 166 -2.83 -13.55 -16.16
N ILE A 167 -2.12 -13.18 -15.10
CA ILE A 167 -1.21 -14.09 -14.40
C ILE A 167 -2.00 -15.10 -13.59
N VAL A 168 -2.99 -14.64 -12.83
CA VAL A 168 -3.80 -15.49 -11.95
C VAL A 168 -4.69 -16.42 -12.77
N ARG A 169 -5.39 -15.87 -13.77
CA ARG A 169 -6.42 -16.55 -14.57
C ARG A 169 -6.09 -16.51 -16.06
N SER A 170 -6.67 -17.45 -16.80
CA SER A 170 -6.62 -17.41 -18.26
C SER A 170 -7.44 -16.22 -18.77
N PHE A 171 -7.01 -15.63 -19.88
CA PHE A 171 -7.73 -14.54 -20.52
C PHE A 171 -9.16 -14.98 -20.90
N ASP A 172 -10.14 -14.18 -20.48
CA ASP A 172 -11.53 -14.28 -20.90
C ASP A 172 -12.02 -12.87 -21.29
N PHE A 173 -12.64 -12.76 -22.47
CA PHE A 173 -13.03 -11.47 -23.02
C PHE A 173 -14.19 -10.82 -22.24
N GLN A 174 -15.11 -11.62 -21.69
CA GLN A 174 -16.20 -11.10 -20.86
C GLN A 174 -15.67 -10.58 -19.53
N GLU A 175 -14.75 -11.31 -18.89
CA GLU A 175 -14.07 -10.86 -17.68
C GLU A 175 -13.27 -9.58 -17.93
N PHE A 176 -12.58 -9.49 -19.08
CA PHE A 176 -11.84 -8.30 -19.46
C PHE A 176 -12.74 -7.07 -19.63
N ILE A 177 -13.85 -7.19 -20.37
CA ILE A 177 -14.84 -6.10 -20.50
C ILE A 177 -15.37 -5.68 -19.14
N LEU A 178 -15.67 -6.64 -18.28
CA LEU A 178 -16.25 -6.35 -16.97
C LEU A 178 -15.27 -5.69 -16.02
N LEU A 179 -13.99 -6.04 -16.12
CA LEU A 179 -12.91 -5.36 -15.42
C LEU A 179 -12.80 -3.89 -15.87
N LEU A 180 -12.82 -3.64 -17.18
CA LEU A 180 -12.82 -2.29 -17.75
C LEU A 180 -14.06 -1.51 -17.29
N ALA A 181 -15.24 -2.13 -17.34
CA ALA A 181 -16.48 -1.53 -16.88
C ALA A 181 -16.41 -1.18 -15.39
N GLY A 182 -15.88 -2.09 -14.57
CA GLY A 182 -15.62 -1.84 -13.14
C GLY A 182 -14.77 -0.59 -12.93
N PHE A 183 -13.70 -0.44 -13.71
CA PHE A 183 -12.82 0.71 -13.61
C PHE A 183 -13.44 2.01 -14.11
N PHE A 184 -14.07 2.02 -15.29
CA PHE A 184 -14.56 3.27 -15.89
C PHE A 184 -15.89 3.76 -15.31
N ILE A 185 -16.72 2.89 -14.71
CA ILE A 185 -18.02 3.30 -14.16
C ILE A 185 -17.90 4.38 -13.06
N PRO A 186 -17.02 4.26 -12.05
CA PRO A 186 -16.82 5.32 -11.07
C PRO A 186 -16.49 6.69 -11.69
N PHE A 187 -15.59 6.72 -12.67
CA PHE A 187 -15.26 7.94 -13.40
C PHE A 187 -16.44 8.47 -14.20
N PHE A 188 -17.22 7.60 -14.85
CA PHE A 188 -18.42 8.00 -15.58
C PHE A 188 -19.47 8.64 -14.64
N LEU A 189 -19.69 8.05 -13.46
CA LEU A 189 -20.64 8.58 -12.47
C LEU A 189 -20.20 9.93 -11.92
N LEU A 190 -18.91 10.08 -11.57
CA LEU A 190 -18.37 11.36 -11.11
C LEU A 190 -18.35 12.41 -12.23
N GLY A 191 -17.98 12.03 -13.45
CA GLY A 191 -18.05 12.91 -14.61
C GLY A 191 -19.48 13.40 -14.86
N THR A 192 -20.48 12.54 -14.69
CA THR A 192 -21.90 12.93 -14.78
C THR A 192 -22.27 13.93 -13.68
N TYR A 193 -21.82 13.70 -12.44
CA TYR A 193 -22.02 14.65 -11.34
C TYR A 193 -21.41 16.04 -11.65
N HIS A 194 -20.17 16.07 -12.16
CA HIS A 194 -19.51 17.31 -12.55
C HIS A 194 -20.13 17.99 -13.78
N PHE A 195 -20.64 17.20 -14.73
CA PHE A 195 -21.43 17.71 -15.84
C PHE A 195 -22.68 18.46 -15.37
N LEU A 196 -23.44 17.86 -14.44
CA LEU A 196 -24.65 18.48 -13.89
C LEU A 196 -24.36 19.77 -13.10
N ASN A 197 -23.15 19.91 -12.56
CA ASN A 197 -22.70 21.09 -11.81
C ASN A 197 -21.96 22.13 -12.68
N ASN A 198 -21.95 21.97 -14.01
CA ASN A 198 -21.25 22.85 -14.95
C ASN A 198 -19.74 23.00 -14.68
N ASN A 199 -19.07 21.97 -14.14
CA ASN A 199 -17.62 21.97 -13.89
C ASN A 199 -16.91 20.74 -14.48
N LEU A 200 -17.48 20.12 -15.52
CA LEU A 200 -16.91 18.96 -16.18
C LEU A 200 -15.55 19.24 -16.81
N ASP A 201 -15.37 20.36 -17.52
CA ASP A 201 -14.09 20.67 -18.17
C ASP A 201 -12.96 20.82 -17.14
N GLN A 202 -13.23 21.54 -16.04
CA GLN A 202 -12.28 21.70 -14.93
C GLN A 202 -11.94 20.35 -14.27
N TRP A 203 -12.94 19.49 -14.09
CA TRP A 203 -12.74 18.16 -13.51
C TRP A 203 -11.93 17.25 -14.44
N LEU A 204 -12.22 17.24 -15.73
CA LEU A 204 -11.45 16.48 -16.72
C LEU A 204 -10.00 16.96 -16.78
N ASP A 205 -9.78 18.28 -16.74
CA ASP A 205 -8.43 18.84 -16.70
C ASP A 205 -7.69 18.34 -15.46
N GLN A 206 -8.32 18.39 -14.28
CA GLN A 206 -7.72 17.93 -13.03
C GLN A 206 -7.44 16.42 -13.03
N GLU A 207 -8.42 15.58 -13.39
CA GLU A 207 -8.27 14.12 -13.28
C GLU A 207 -7.47 13.48 -14.43
N LEU A 208 -7.52 14.05 -15.65
CA LEU A 208 -6.96 13.40 -16.85
C LEU A 208 -5.80 14.14 -17.51
N LEU A 209 -5.64 15.46 -17.33
CA LEU A 209 -4.69 16.24 -18.15
C LEU A 209 -3.58 16.92 -17.34
N PHE A 210 -3.86 17.41 -16.13
CA PHE A 210 -2.95 18.29 -15.39
C PHE A 210 -1.74 17.56 -14.79
N HIS A 211 -1.86 16.25 -14.52
CA HIS A 211 -0.82 15.48 -13.80
C HIS A 211 0.30 14.93 -14.70
N TYR A 212 0.15 15.00 -16.02
CA TYR A 212 1.00 14.25 -16.96
C TYR A 212 2.08 15.10 -17.65
N ALA A 213 2.07 16.43 -17.48
CA ALA A 213 2.83 17.33 -18.34
C ALA A 213 4.18 17.79 -17.76
N THR A 214 4.37 17.81 -16.44
CA THR A 214 5.57 18.39 -15.81
C THR A 214 5.95 17.67 -14.52
N MET A 215 7.12 17.01 -14.48
CA MET A 215 7.67 16.50 -13.22
C MET A 215 8.43 17.58 -12.48
N ILE A 216 7.91 18.02 -11.34
CA ILE A 216 8.55 18.93 -10.40
C ILE A 216 8.70 18.18 -9.06
N VAL A 217 9.93 18.14 -8.55
CA VAL A 217 10.26 17.38 -7.35
C VAL A 217 10.34 18.34 -6.18
N HIS A 218 9.41 18.23 -5.22
CA HIS A 218 9.27 19.11 -4.06
C HIS A 218 9.84 18.46 -2.78
N TYR A 219 11.03 17.86 -2.88
CA TYR A 219 11.71 17.31 -1.71
C TYR A 219 12.93 18.14 -1.34
N ASP A 220 13.03 18.49 -0.06
CA ASP A 220 14.31 18.92 0.50
C ASP A 220 15.25 17.71 0.51
N THR A 221 16.37 17.80 -0.22
CA THR A 221 17.35 16.72 -0.37
C THR A 221 18.14 16.55 0.93
N ASN A 222 17.51 15.96 1.92
CA ASN A 222 18.06 15.74 3.25
C ASN A 222 18.42 14.27 3.49
N ALA A 223 19.29 14.03 4.48
CA ALA A 223 19.72 12.69 4.87
C ALA A 223 18.53 11.74 5.15
N VAL A 224 17.42 12.27 5.70
CA VAL A 224 16.22 11.50 6.02
C VAL A 224 15.55 10.92 4.76
N LEU A 225 15.56 11.63 3.63
CA LEU A 225 15.01 11.14 2.37
C LEU A 225 15.85 9.98 1.79
N TYR A 226 17.18 10.09 1.82
CA TYR A 226 18.04 9.00 1.38
C TYR A 226 17.89 7.75 2.24
N ILE A 227 17.69 7.95 3.54
CA ILE A 227 17.39 6.86 4.47
C ILE A 227 16.04 6.21 4.13
N LEU A 228 14.99 6.99 3.88
CA LEU A 228 13.69 6.47 3.42
C LEU A 228 13.85 5.68 2.12
N LEU A 229 14.54 6.20 1.12
CA LEU A 229 14.80 5.46 -0.12
C LEU A 229 15.52 4.14 0.15
N GLY A 230 16.50 4.14 1.05
CA GLY A 230 17.19 2.92 1.50
C GLY A 230 16.23 1.89 2.11
N ILE A 231 15.33 2.32 2.99
CA ILE A 231 14.33 1.46 3.64
C ILE A 231 13.36 0.84 2.61
N PHE A 232 12.99 1.58 1.57
CA PHE A 232 12.05 1.09 0.54
C PHE A 232 12.74 0.21 -0.52
N ILE A 233 13.99 0.53 -0.89
CA ILE A 233 14.77 -0.24 -1.86
C ILE A 233 15.24 -1.57 -1.26
N LEU A 234 15.60 -1.60 0.03
CA LEU A 234 16.15 -2.80 0.67
C LEU A 234 15.23 -4.02 0.56
N PRO A 235 13.93 -3.96 0.91
CA PRO A 235 13.00 -5.08 0.74
C PRO A 235 12.91 -5.59 -0.70
N LEU A 236 12.94 -4.67 -1.67
CA LEU A 236 12.92 -5.01 -3.09
C LEU A 236 14.18 -5.76 -3.51
N LEU A 237 15.37 -5.27 -3.11
CA LEU A 237 16.64 -5.92 -3.39
C LEU A 237 16.74 -7.29 -2.71
N LEU A 238 16.28 -7.42 -1.47
CA LEU A 238 16.25 -8.71 -0.77
C LEU A 238 15.31 -9.71 -1.47
N ALA A 239 14.17 -9.25 -1.98
CA ALA A 239 13.23 -10.08 -2.72
C ALA A 239 13.81 -10.55 -4.05
N ILE A 240 14.41 -9.66 -4.83
CA ILE A 240 15.05 -9.98 -6.11
C ILE A 240 16.29 -10.88 -5.89
N GLY A 241 17.10 -10.60 -4.85
CA GLY A 241 18.25 -11.42 -4.50
C GLY A 241 17.88 -12.83 -4.03
N ASN A 242 16.65 -13.04 -3.56
CA ASN A 242 16.17 -14.30 -3.00
C ASN A 242 14.97 -14.89 -3.77
N LEU A 243 14.88 -14.67 -5.08
CA LEU A 243 13.79 -15.20 -5.92
C LEU A 243 13.62 -16.73 -5.77
N GLN A 244 14.73 -17.48 -5.69
CA GLN A 244 14.67 -18.94 -5.50
C GLN A 244 14.00 -19.31 -4.17
N GLY A 245 14.28 -18.55 -3.11
CA GLY A 245 13.67 -18.73 -1.80
C GLY A 245 12.16 -18.43 -1.80
N LEU A 246 11.74 -17.39 -2.52
CA LEU A 246 10.33 -17.03 -2.67
C LEU A 246 9.51 -18.18 -3.28
N TYR A 247 10.06 -18.86 -4.29
CA TYR A 247 9.36 -19.96 -4.98
C TYR A 247 9.61 -21.34 -4.36
N PHE A 248 10.45 -21.45 -3.32
CA PHE A 248 10.88 -22.74 -2.80
C PHE A 248 9.73 -23.52 -2.12
N LYS A 249 9.41 -24.70 -2.66
CA LYS A 249 8.28 -25.56 -2.22
C LYS A 249 6.92 -24.85 -2.28
N THR A 250 6.74 -23.95 -3.25
CA THR A 250 5.44 -23.31 -3.52
C THR A 250 4.71 -24.02 -4.65
N THR A 251 3.40 -24.06 -4.51
CA THR A 251 2.43 -24.54 -5.49
C THR A 251 2.37 -23.62 -6.72
N ALA A 252 1.99 -24.13 -7.90
CA ALA A 252 1.86 -23.28 -9.10
C ALA A 252 0.87 -22.11 -8.93
N ARG A 253 -0.16 -22.31 -8.08
CA ARG A 253 -1.12 -21.28 -7.69
C ARG A 253 -0.46 -20.19 -6.85
N GLU A 254 0.29 -20.57 -5.83
CA GLU A 254 1.01 -19.65 -4.93
C GLU A 254 2.05 -18.82 -5.70
N LYS A 255 2.75 -19.43 -6.68
CA LYS A 255 3.70 -18.72 -7.55
C LYS A 255 3.05 -17.59 -8.34
N LYS A 256 1.82 -17.78 -8.84
CA LYS A 256 1.07 -16.72 -9.54
C LYS A 256 0.79 -15.54 -8.62
N TYR A 257 0.39 -15.79 -7.36
CA TYR A 257 0.17 -14.72 -6.39
C TYR A 257 1.47 -13.99 -6.03
N ILE A 258 2.58 -14.72 -5.85
CA ILE A 258 3.90 -14.11 -5.62
C ILE A 258 4.30 -13.23 -6.81
N ASN A 259 4.11 -13.68 -8.05
CA ASN A 259 4.38 -12.88 -9.24
C ASN A 259 3.55 -11.59 -9.28
N VAL A 260 2.26 -11.69 -8.95
CA VAL A 260 1.36 -10.54 -8.88
C VAL A 260 1.85 -9.52 -7.84
N VAL A 261 2.23 -9.97 -6.64
CA VAL A 261 2.79 -9.08 -5.60
C VAL A 261 4.15 -8.52 -6.02
N LEU A 262 5.00 -9.31 -6.68
CA LEU A 262 6.32 -8.88 -7.15
C LEU A 262 6.25 -7.77 -8.19
N LEU A 263 5.16 -7.70 -8.97
CA LEU A 263 4.94 -6.62 -9.94
C LEU A 263 4.53 -5.29 -9.29
N MET A 264 3.94 -5.31 -8.10
CA MET A 264 3.39 -4.11 -7.45
C MET A 264 4.44 -3.02 -7.11
N PRO A 265 5.67 -3.32 -6.63
CA PRO A 265 6.69 -2.29 -6.46
C PRO A 265 7.09 -1.62 -7.79
N PHE A 266 7.09 -2.37 -8.90
CA PHE A 266 7.41 -1.80 -10.21
C PHE A 266 6.29 -0.88 -10.70
N THR A 267 5.04 -1.19 -10.38
CA THR A 267 3.90 -0.31 -10.73
C THR A 267 3.84 0.92 -9.83
N ALA A 268 4.26 0.81 -8.57
CA ALA A 268 4.53 1.95 -7.70
C ALA A 268 5.72 2.80 -8.19
N LEU A 269 6.75 2.18 -8.79
CA LEU A 269 7.81 2.95 -9.45
C LEU A 269 7.27 3.69 -10.67
N LEU A 270 6.37 3.06 -11.43
CA LEU A 270 5.75 3.66 -12.59
C LEU A 270 4.85 4.85 -12.22
N SER A 271 4.21 4.86 -11.04
CA SER A 271 3.33 5.96 -10.62
C SER A 271 4.05 7.29 -10.47
N PHE A 272 5.37 7.30 -10.28
CA PHE A 272 6.15 8.54 -10.33
C PHE A 272 6.05 9.23 -11.70
N LEU A 273 5.82 8.49 -12.79
CA LEU A 273 5.62 9.05 -14.14
C LEU A 273 4.29 9.80 -14.31
N PHE A 274 3.38 9.64 -13.36
CA PHE A 274 1.98 10.07 -13.44
C PHE A 274 1.68 11.17 -12.43
N GLN A 275 2.73 11.86 -11.94
CA GLN A 275 2.61 12.93 -10.96
C GLN A 275 3.38 14.16 -11.38
N ALA A 276 2.72 15.31 -11.19
CA ALA A 276 3.35 16.59 -11.41
C ALA A 276 4.27 16.95 -10.25
N ASP A 277 3.79 16.80 -9.01
CA ASP A 277 4.55 17.12 -7.82
C ASP A 277 4.76 15.89 -6.94
N LEU A 278 6.01 15.63 -6.57
CA LEU A 278 6.36 14.50 -5.72
C LEU A 278 6.56 14.94 -4.27
N TYR A 279 5.69 14.45 -3.38
CA TYR A 279 5.76 14.63 -1.93
C TYR A 279 5.93 13.31 -1.19
N ALA A 280 6.27 13.36 0.10
CA ALA A 280 6.69 12.16 0.82
C ALA A 280 5.54 11.16 1.02
N TYR A 281 4.30 11.66 0.99
CA TYR A 281 3.08 10.87 0.99
C TYR A 281 2.98 9.91 -0.20
N HIS A 282 3.60 10.21 -1.34
CA HIS A 282 3.62 9.30 -2.48
C HIS A 282 4.18 7.92 -2.12
N PHE A 283 5.20 7.85 -1.26
CA PHE A 283 5.85 6.59 -0.89
C PHE A 283 4.91 5.61 -0.17
N VAL A 284 3.79 6.07 0.38
CA VAL A 284 2.76 5.21 1.00
C VAL A 284 2.26 4.13 0.03
N ILE A 285 2.28 4.39 -1.28
CA ILE A 285 1.89 3.43 -2.33
C ILE A 285 2.72 2.14 -2.32
N PHE A 286 3.97 2.19 -1.83
CA PHE A 286 4.86 1.04 -1.75
C PHE A 286 4.68 0.20 -0.48
N ILE A 287 3.95 0.68 0.53
CA ILE A 287 3.87 -0.01 1.83
C ILE A 287 3.22 -1.39 1.70
N ILE A 288 2.13 -1.51 0.95
CA ILE A 288 1.47 -2.80 0.68
C ILE A 288 2.45 -3.80 0.05
N PRO A 289 3.05 -3.52 -1.12
CA PRO A 289 3.86 -4.53 -1.77
C PRO A 289 5.17 -4.83 -1.04
N LEU A 290 5.83 -3.82 -0.46
CA LEU A 290 7.09 -4.04 0.23
C LEU A 290 6.90 -4.79 1.54
N SER A 291 5.84 -4.54 2.31
CA SER A 291 5.55 -5.29 3.54
C SER A 291 5.29 -6.78 3.26
N ILE A 292 4.53 -7.08 2.21
CA ILE A 292 4.25 -8.46 1.80
C ILE A 292 5.53 -9.14 1.31
N LEU A 293 6.29 -8.52 0.40
CA LEU A 293 7.54 -9.09 -0.12
C LEU A 293 8.58 -9.29 0.98
N LEU A 294 8.75 -8.32 1.88
CA LEU A 294 9.65 -8.43 3.01
C LEU A 294 9.22 -9.58 3.94
N SER A 295 7.93 -9.75 4.18
CA SER A 295 7.42 -10.86 4.98
C SER A 295 7.76 -12.22 4.35
N ILE A 296 7.52 -12.39 3.05
CA ILE A 296 7.80 -13.65 2.35
C ILE A 296 9.32 -13.93 2.32
N THR A 297 10.14 -12.92 2.04
CA THR A 297 11.61 -13.07 2.03
C THR A 297 12.15 -13.50 3.39
N LEU A 298 11.78 -12.80 4.46
CA LEU A 298 12.25 -13.11 5.82
C LEU A 298 11.81 -14.50 6.29
N GLN A 299 10.61 -14.94 5.89
CA GLN A 299 10.12 -16.29 6.19
C GLN A 299 10.76 -17.38 5.32
N SER A 300 11.29 -17.03 4.15
CA SER A 300 11.98 -17.97 3.27
C SER A 300 13.42 -18.28 3.71
N TYR A 301 14.04 -17.42 4.51
CA TYR A 301 15.39 -17.65 5.02
C TYR A 301 15.47 -18.86 5.96
N LYS A 302 16.50 -19.69 5.74
CA LYS A 302 16.79 -20.86 6.58
C LYS A 302 17.31 -20.43 7.96
N SER A 303 18.14 -19.40 8.01
CA SER A 303 18.72 -18.88 9.25
C SER A 303 17.77 -17.89 9.92
N LEU A 304 17.28 -18.28 11.09
CA LEU A 304 16.42 -17.42 11.91
C LEU A 304 17.14 -16.13 12.34
N ALA A 305 18.44 -16.24 12.61
CA ALA A 305 19.28 -15.10 12.98
C ALA A 305 19.34 -14.03 11.89
N ALA A 306 19.39 -14.41 10.60
CA ALA A 306 19.42 -13.43 9.51
C ALA A 306 18.09 -12.68 9.39
N SER A 307 16.96 -13.39 9.53
CA SER A 307 15.64 -12.77 9.51
C SER A 307 15.44 -11.79 10.68
N GLU A 308 15.88 -12.18 11.88
CA GLU A 308 15.82 -11.31 13.06
C GLU A 308 16.76 -10.11 12.93
N ALA A 309 17.96 -10.28 12.40
CA ALA A 309 18.92 -9.20 12.20
C ALA A 309 18.40 -8.12 11.24
N ILE A 310 17.81 -8.52 10.11
CA ILE A 310 17.23 -7.57 9.14
C ILE A 310 16.05 -6.82 9.75
N HIS A 311 15.13 -7.52 10.42
CA HIS A 311 14.02 -6.88 11.11
C HIS A 311 14.50 -5.94 12.22
N PHE A 312 15.48 -6.36 13.02
CA PHE A 312 16.04 -5.54 14.09
C PHE A 312 16.72 -4.28 13.54
N LEU A 313 17.45 -4.39 12.44
CA LEU A 313 18.04 -3.23 11.77
C LEU A 313 16.96 -2.23 11.34
N LEU A 314 15.91 -2.72 10.65
CA LEU A 314 14.80 -1.86 10.22
C LEU A 314 14.05 -1.24 11.42
N PHE A 315 13.86 -2.02 12.49
CA PHE A 315 13.24 -1.56 13.73
C PHE A 315 14.02 -0.41 14.38
N MET A 316 15.33 -0.57 14.55
CA MET A 316 16.19 0.46 15.14
C MET A 316 16.22 1.72 14.27
N LEU A 317 16.24 1.55 12.96
CA LEU A 317 16.25 2.65 12.01
C LEU A 317 14.93 3.45 12.09
N CYS A 318 13.77 2.78 12.06
CA CYS A 318 12.47 3.46 12.16
C CYS A 318 12.29 4.15 13.51
N ILE A 319 12.73 3.53 14.63
CA ILE A 319 12.71 4.20 15.94
C ILE A 319 13.59 5.45 15.93
N GLY A 320 14.79 5.36 15.37
CA GLY A 320 15.71 6.49 15.28
C GLY A 320 15.09 7.67 14.52
N ILE A 321 14.40 7.42 13.42
CA ILE A 321 13.70 8.46 12.64
C ILE A 321 12.53 9.03 13.43
N GLN A 322 11.66 8.19 13.97
CA GLN A 322 10.45 8.63 14.66
C GLN A 322 10.77 9.50 15.87
N TYR A 323 11.72 9.07 16.69
CA TYR A 323 12.06 9.74 17.93
C TYR A 323 13.25 10.69 17.81
N GLN A 324 13.68 11.05 16.59
CA GLN A 324 14.80 11.99 16.38
C GLN A 324 14.59 13.32 17.12
N ASN A 325 13.36 13.84 17.11
CA ASN A 325 12.99 15.08 17.79
C ASN A 325 13.02 14.98 19.32
N PHE A 326 13.00 13.76 19.87
CA PHE A 326 13.15 13.52 21.30
C PHE A 326 14.61 13.42 21.72
N PHE A 327 15.46 12.81 20.87
CA PHE A 327 16.86 12.54 21.19
C PHE A 327 17.82 13.69 20.86
N PHE A 328 17.49 14.55 19.90
CA PHE A 328 18.38 15.60 19.38
C PHE A 328 17.87 17.03 19.63
N GLN A 329 17.09 17.25 20.69
CA GLN A 329 16.67 18.58 21.16
C GLN A 329 17.83 19.41 21.70
#